data_AF-A0A7S1N1B7-F1
#
_entry.id   AF-A0A7S1N1B7-F1
#
_cell.length_a   1.000
_cell.length_b   1.000
_cell.length_c   1.000
_cell.angle_alpha   90.00
_cell.angle_beta   90.00
_cell.angle_gamma   90.00
#
_symmetry.space_group_name_H-M   'P 1'
#
loop_
_entity.id
_entity.type
_entity.pdbx_description
1 polymer ?
#
loop_
_entity_poly.entity_id
_entity_poly.type
_entity_poly.pdbx_seq_one_letter_code
_entity_poly.pdbx_strand_id
1 'polypeptide(L)'
;KRSLGALYDAGFSEQQVVTMLRRLPQVLGLDIEKHIASVCAAGFTREEVIRMAAKFPQSLALDLETHIASLVAAGFTREQVMKILIKTPHTLGLNAEKRMQMLIDVGFTREQVITMTHRYPPVLALDVEKRIS
;
A
#
# COMPACT_ATOMS: atom_id res chain seq x y z
N LYS A 1 -16.17 5.32 -22.20
CA LYS A 1 -17.11 5.23 -21.06
C LYS A 1 -16.33 4.68 -19.86
N ARG A 2 -15.82 5.54 -18.98
CA ARG A 2 -15.21 5.11 -17.72
C ARG A 2 -16.33 5.14 -16.69
N SER A 3 -16.73 3.97 -16.23
CA SER A 3 -17.98 3.78 -15.51
C SER A 3 -17.81 2.68 -14.49
N LEU A 4 -18.66 2.70 -13.46
CA LEU A 4 -18.89 1.62 -12.49
C LEU A 4 -18.69 0.20 -13.05
N GLY A 5 -19.08 -0.05 -14.31
CA GLY A 5 -18.81 -1.30 -15.03
C GLY A 5 -17.34 -1.77 -14.97
N ALA A 6 -16.37 -0.88 -15.14
CA ALA A 6 -14.95 -1.24 -15.08
C ALA A 6 -14.51 -1.77 -13.71
N LEU A 7 -15.16 -1.36 -12.63
CA LEU A 7 -14.90 -1.93 -11.29
C LEU A 7 -15.53 -3.33 -11.18
N TYR A 8 -16.72 -3.54 -11.73
CA TYR A 8 -17.34 -4.86 -11.74
C TYR A 8 -16.58 -5.85 -12.63
N ASP A 9 -16.20 -5.42 -13.84
CA ASP A 9 -15.38 -6.19 -14.79
C ASP A 9 -14.01 -6.52 -14.18
N ALA A 10 -13.46 -5.61 -13.36
CA ALA A 10 -12.21 -5.85 -12.66
C ALA A 10 -12.32 -6.95 -11.59
N GLY A 11 -13.53 -7.24 -11.10
CA GLY A 11 -13.81 -8.28 -10.09
C GLY A 11 -14.20 -7.73 -8.71
N PHE A 12 -14.50 -6.43 -8.57
CA PHE A 12 -14.98 -5.87 -7.31
C PHE A 12 -16.45 -6.22 -7.05
N SER A 13 -16.80 -6.56 -5.81
CA SER A 13 -18.20 -6.74 -5.42
C SER A 13 -18.93 -5.40 -5.26
N GLU A 14 -20.26 -5.41 -5.34
CA GLU A 14 -21.10 -4.22 -5.14
C GLU A 14 -20.77 -3.49 -3.83
N GLN A 15 -20.61 -4.24 -2.73
CA GLN A 15 -20.26 -3.66 -1.43
C GLN A 15 -18.88 -3.00 -1.43
N GLN A 16 -17.90 -3.59 -2.13
CA GLN A 16 -16.57 -2.99 -2.29
C GLN A 16 -16.65 -1.72 -3.10
N VAL A 17 -17.35 -1.73 -4.24
CA VAL A 17 -17.53 -0.56 -5.10
C VAL A 17 -18.19 0.60 -4.35
N VAL A 18 -19.29 0.35 -3.62
CA VAL A 18 -19.95 1.36 -2.79
C VAL A 18 -18.99 1.94 -1.74
N THR A 19 -18.21 1.09 -1.08
CA THR A 19 -17.24 1.51 -0.06
C THR A 19 -16.12 2.36 -0.67
N MET A 20 -15.60 1.95 -1.82
CA MET A 20 -14.54 2.66 -2.54
C MET A 20 -15.02 4.04 -2.99
N LEU A 21 -16.23 4.13 -3.57
CA LEU A 21 -16.79 5.40 -4.04
C LEU A 21 -17.07 6.38 -2.92
N ARG A 22 -17.49 5.91 -1.73
CA ARG A 22 -17.66 6.77 -0.55
C ARG A 22 -16.33 7.37 -0.07
N ARG A 23 -15.22 6.64 -0.23
CA ARG A 23 -13.90 7.08 0.24
C ARG A 23 -13.12 7.86 -0.80
N LEU A 24 -13.29 7.52 -2.08
CA LEU A 24 -12.49 8.04 -3.18
C LEU A 24 -13.32 8.08 -4.47
N PRO A 25 -14.24 9.04 -4.66
CA PRO A 25 -15.08 9.13 -5.85
C PRO A 25 -14.29 9.19 -7.16
N GLN A 26 -13.07 9.74 -7.11
CA GLN A 26 -12.20 9.87 -8.29
C GLN A 26 -11.75 8.52 -8.89
N VAL A 27 -11.98 7.37 -8.23
CA VAL A 27 -11.70 6.04 -8.82
C VAL A 27 -12.43 5.82 -10.15
N LEU A 28 -13.57 6.49 -10.37
CA LEU A 28 -14.32 6.40 -11.63
C LEU A 28 -13.56 7.00 -12.83
N GLY A 29 -12.61 7.90 -12.57
CA GLY A 29 -11.77 8.50 -13.62
C GLY A 29 -10.52 7.69 -13.94
N LEU A 30 -10.18 6.69 -13.12
CA LEU A 30 -8.95 5.91 -13.23
C LEU A 30 -9.08 4.80 -14.27
N ASP A 31 -7.93 4.38 -14.80
CA ASP A 31 -7.80 3.18 -15.61
C ASP A 31 -7.50 1.99 -14.69
N ILE A 32 -8.57 1.37 -14.20
CA ILE A 32 -8.52 0.31 -13.19
C ILE A 32 -7.74 -0.90 -13.70
N GLU A 33 -8.03 -1.34 -14.93
CA GLU A 33 -7.40 -2.54 -15.49
C GLU A 33 -5.92 -2.32 -15.77
N LYS A 34 -5.54 -1.14 -16.30
CA LYS A 34 -4.13 -0.78 -16.47
C LYS A 34 -3.37 -0.81 -15.13
N HIS A 35 -3.98 -0.27 -14.08
CA HIS A 35 -3.36 -0.26 -12.76
C HIS A 35 -3.21 -1.69 -12.21
N ILE A 36 -4.27 -2.50 -12.27
CA ILE A 36 -4.21 -3.91 -11.84
C ILE A 36 -3.12 -4.66 -12.59
N ALA A 37 -3.04 -4.51 -13.92
CA ALA A 37 -2.03 -5.16 -14.73
C ALA A 37 -0.60 -4.75 -14.34
N SER A 38 -0.36 -3.46 -14.06
CA SER A 38 0.95 -2.98 -13.60
C SER A 38 1.34 -3.56 -12.25
N VAL A 39 0.41 -3.61 -11.29
CA VAL A 39 0.71 -4.20 -9.97
C VAL A 39 0.90 -5.72 -10.06
N CYS A 40 0.17 -6.41 -10.93
CA CYS A 40 0.40 -7.82 -11.22
C CYS A 40 1.78 -8.06 -11.83
N ALA A 41 2.27 -7.19 -12.72
CA ALA A 41 3.63 -7.25 -13.25
C ALA A 41 4.70 -7.05 -12.16
N ALA A 42 4.36 -6.35 -11.08
CA ALA A 42 5.22 -6.23 -9.89
C ALA A 42 5.22 -7.48 -9.00
N GLY A 43 4.43 -8.52 -9.31
CA GLY A 43 4.46 -9.84 -8.66
C GLY A 43 3.28 -10.14 -7.74
N PHE A 44 2.26 -9.29 -7.69
CA PHE A 44 1.03 -9.54 -6.93
C PHE A 44 0.04 -10.38 -7.74
N THR A 45 -0.80 -11.15 -7.07
CA THR A 45 -1.96 -11.77 -7.72
C THR A 45 -3.07 -10.74 -7.92
N ARG A 46 -3.93 -10.96 -8.93
CA ARG A 46 -5.08 -10.08 -9.18
C ARG A 46 -5.96 -9.97 -7.93
N GLU A 47 -6.20 -11.08 -7.25
CA GLU A 47 -6.99 -11.14 -6.01
C GLU A 47 -6.37 -10.30 -4.89
N GLU A 48 -5.04 -10.28 -4.77
CA GLU A 48 -4.34 -9.44 -3.80
C GLU A 48 -4.53 -7.95 -4.13
N VAL A 49 -4.43 -7.57 -5.40
CA VAL A 49 -4.64 -6.18 -5.83
C VAL A 49 -6.07 -5.73 -5.57
N ILE A 50 -7.06 -6.56 -5.90
CA ILE A 50 -8.48 -6.26 -5.64
C ILE A 50 -8.72 -6.12 -4.12
N ARG A 51 -8.21 -7.06 -3.31
CA ARG A 51 -8.36 -7.01 -1.85
C ARG A 51 -7.71 -5.76 -1.26
N MET A 52 -6.56 -5.37 -1.77
CA MET A 52 -5.82 -4.17 -1.37
C MET A 52 -6.61 -2.90 -1.72
N ALA A 53 -7.04 -2.76 -2.97
CA ALA A 53 -7.80 -1.62 -3.47
C ALA A 53 -9.17 -1.48 -2.80
N ALA A 54 -9.84 -2.59 -2.48
CA ALA A 54 -11.10 -2.57 -1.74
C ALA A 54 -10.93 -1.99 -0.32
N LYS A 55 -9.78 -2.26 0.34
CA LYS A 55 -9.46 -1.71 1.66
C LYS A 55 -8.96 -0.27 1.60
N PHE A 56 -8.14 0.04 0.61
CA PHE A 56 -7.49 1.33 0.43
C PHE A 56 -7.55 1.76 -1.03
N PRO A 57 -8.67 2.38 -1.47
CA PRO A 57 -8.90 2.71 -2.88
C PRO A 57 -7.83 3.63 -3.49
N GLN A 58 -7.15 4.40 -2.65
CA GLN A 58 -6.02 5.26 -3.05
C GLN A 58 -4.88 4.45 -3.66
N SER A 59 -4.74 3.15 -3.34
CA SER A 59 -3.72 2.31 -3.96
C SER A 59 -3.83 2.31 -5.49
N LEU A 60 -5.04 2.44 -6.04
CA LEU A 60 -5.31 2.47 -7.48
C LEU A 60 -4.79 3.72 -8.19
N ALA A 61 -4.46 4.77 -7.43
CA ALA A 61 -3.94 6.02 -7.95
C ALA A 61 -2.43 6.20 -7.67
N LEU A 62 -1.83 5.31 -6.88
CA LEU A 62 -0.43 5.42 -6.46
C LEU A 62 0.48 4.61 -7.39
N ASP A 63 1.70 5.10 -7.57
CA ASP A 63 2.75 4.33 -8.22
C ASP A 63 3.32 3.30 -7.23
N LEU A 64 2.83 2.06 -7.33
CA LEU A 64 3.26 0.97 -6.48
C LEU A 64 4.70 0.55 -6.76
N GLU A 65 5.18 0.64 -8.01
CA GLU A 65 6.54 0.22 -8.35
C GLU A 65 7.57 1.12 -7.66
N THR A 66 7.37 2.44 -7.71
CA THR A 66 8.23 3.39 -7.01
C THR A 66 8.21 3.14 -5.50
N HIS A 67 7.05 2.82 -4.92
CA HIS A 67 6.96 2.55 -3.49
C HIS A 67 7.63 1.23 -3.09
N ILE A 68 7.49 0.18 -3.91
CA ILE A 68 8.19 -1.09 -3.74
C ILE A 68 9.70 -0.87 -3.80
N ALA A 69 10.18 -0.12 -4.79
CA ALA A 69 11.60 0.19 -4.95
C ALA A 69 12.15 0.95 -3.74
N SER A 70 11.38 1.91 -3.19
CA SER A 70 11.76 2.65 -1.99
C SER A 70 11.91 1.76 -0.76
N LEU A 71 10.97 0.84 -0.53
CA LEU A 71 11.07 -0.10 0.60
C LEU A 71 12.22 -1.09 0.41
N VAL A 72 12.47 -1.55 -0.82
CA VAL A 72 13.63 -2.41 -1.12
C VAL A 72 14.94 -1.67 -0.86
N ALA A 73 15.06 -0.42 -1.28
CA ALA A 73 16.21 0.44 -1.01
C ALA A 73 16.43 0.67 0.50
N ALA A 74 15.34 0.69 1.27
CA ALA A 74 15.38 0.82 2.72
C ALA A 74 15.83 -0.47 3.45
N GLY A 75 16.01 -1.58 2.73
CA GLY A 75 16.56 -2.84 3.22
C GLY A 75 15.53 -3.97 3.38
N PHE A 76 14.29 -3.78 2.92
CA PHE A 76 13.29 -4.85 2.92
C PHE A 76 13.46 -5.78 1.72
N THR A 77 13.23 -7.08 1.91
CA THR A 77 13.12 -8.00 0.78
C THR A 77 11.81 -7.75 0.03
N ARG A 78 11.77 -8.05 -1.27
CA ARG A 78 10.54 -7.91 -2.07
C ARG A 78 9.35 -8.68 -1.46
N GLU A 79 9.61 -9.85 -0.90
CA GLU A 79 8.58 -10.64 -0.19
C GLU A 79 8.04 -9.91 1.05
N GLN A 80 8.91 -9.30 1.85
CA GLN A 80 8.50 -8.48 3.00
C GLN A 80 7.65 -7.29 2.55
N VAL A 81 8.06 -6.61 1.48
CA VAL A 81 7.31 -5.48 0.91
C VAL A 81 5.91 -5.91 0.49
N MET A 82 5.77 -7.00 -0.26
CA MET A 82 4.46 -7.51 -0.67
C MET A 82 3.56 -7.80 0.54
N LYS A 83 4.09 -8.45 1.58
CA LYS A 83 3.35 -8.70 2.83
C LYS A 83 2.93 -7.42 3.54
N ILE A 84 3.79 -6.40 3.57
CA ILE A 84 3.50 -5.08 4.14
C ILE A 84 2.33 -4.44 3.37
N LEU A 85 2.41 -4.38 2.04
CA LEU A 85 1.39 -3.73 1.21
C LEU A 85 0.02 -4.40 1.29
N ILE A 86 -0.01 -5.74 1.37
CA ILE A 86 -1.28 -6.49 1.53
C ILE A 86 -1.89 -6.26 2.92
N LYS A 87 -1.07 -6.26 3.98
CA LYS A 87 -1.55 -6.10 5.37
C LYS A 87 -1.93 -4.66 5.68
N THR A 88 -1.13 -3.70 5.21
CA THR A 88 -1.23 -2.28 5.58
C THR A 88 -1.09 -1.39 4.36
N PRO A 89 -2.06 -1.42 3.43
CA PRO A 89 -1.97 -0.60 2.23
C PRO A 89 -2.00 0.90 2.50
N HIS A 90 -2.47 1.34 3.67
CA HIS A 90 -2.37 2.74 4.10
C HIS A 90 -0.92 3.21 4.34
N THR A 91 0.06 2.30 4.39
CA THR A 91 1.49 2.65 4.39
C THR A 91 1.96 3.12 3.00
N LEU A 92 1.19 2.83 1.95
CA LEU A 92 1.44 3.37 0.61
C LEU A 92 1.42 4.90 0.66
N GLY A 93 2.45 5.51 0.09
CA GLY A 93 2.65 6.97 0.10
C GLY A 93 3.39 7.51 1.32
N LEU A 94 3.71 6.68 2.33
CA LEU A 94 4.68 7.06 3.35
C LEU A 94 6.10 7.04 2.76
N ASN A 95 6.92 7.99 3.16
CA ASN A 95 8.35 7.93 2.88
C ASN A 95 8.99 6.91 3.83
N ALA A 96 9.14 5.68 3.36
CA ALA A 96 9.64 4.55 4.15
C ALA A 96 11.01 4.84 4.76
N GLU A 97 11.93 5.41 3.98
CA GLU A 97 13.27 5.74 4.47
C GLU A 97 13.22 6.76 5.60
N LYS A 98 12.42 7.82 5.46
CA LYS A 98 12.22 8.81 6.54
C LYS A 98 11.66 8.15 7.81
N ARG A 99 10.70 7.24 7.68
CA ARG A 99 10.10 6.53 8.83
C ARG A 99 11.07 5.58 9.50
N MET A 100 11.90 4.89 8.70
CA MET A 100 12.98 4.08 9.23
C MET A 100 14.01 4.93 9.98
N GLN A 101 14.40 6.07 9.40
CA GLN A 101 15.35 6.98 10.03
C GLN A 101 14.83 7.50 11.38
N MET A 102 13.55 7.89 11.48
CA MET A 102 12.95 8.28 12.76
C MET A 102 13.07 7.20 13.84
N LEU A 103 12.88 5.94 13.48
CA LEU A 103 13.03 4.83 14.44
C LEU A 103 14.50 4.58 14.79
N ILE A 104 15.42 4.82 13.85
CA ILE A 104 16.86 4.73 14.12
C ILE A 104 17.30 5.87 15.07
N ASP A 105 16.79 7.07 14.86
CA ASP A 105 17.13 8.25 15.67
C ASP A 105 16.68 8.12 17.13
N VAL A 106 15.63 7.33 17.41
CA VAL A 106 15.20 7.00 18.79
C VAL A 106 15.93 5.80 19.40
N GLY A 107 16.90 5.21 18.69
CA GLY A 107 17.84 4.22 19.22
C GLY A 107 17.68 2.78 18.72
N PHE A 108 16.81 2.50 17.73
CA PHE A 108 16.74 1.18 17.12
C PHE A 108 17.80 0.98 16.03
N THR A 109 18.29 -0.24 15.86
CA THR A 109 19.10 -0.57 14.67
C THR A 109 18.22 -0.77 13.43
N ARG A 110 18.79 -0.65 12.24
CA ARG A 110 18.05 -0.89 10.98
C ARG A 110 17.45 -2.30 10.95
N GLU A 111 18.17 -3.31 11.40
CA GLU A 111 17.69 -4.70 11.47
C GLU A 111 16.51 -4.86 12.44
N GLN A 112 16.54 -4.15 13.58
CA GLN A 112 15.44 -4.14 14.54
C GLN A 112 14.19 -3.52 13.91
N VAL A 113 14.32 -2.40 13.21
CA VAL A 113 13.22 -1.73 12.51
C VAL A 113 12.61 -2.64 11.43
N ILE A 114 13.45 -3.30 10.63
CA ILE A 114 12.99 -4.26 9.62
C ILE A 114 12.23 -5.42 10.27
N THR A 115 12.76 -5.98 11.36
CA THR A 115 12.14 -7.09 12.09
C THR A 115 10.80 -6.68 12.70
N MET A 116 10.72 -5.49 13.30
CA MET A 116 9.50 -4.92 13.85
C MET A 116 8.47 -4.69 12.76
N THR A 117 8.88 -4.14 11.61
CA THR A 117 7.98 -3.90 10.47
C THR A 117 7.47 -5.20 9.87
N HIS A 118 8.31 -6.24 9.78
CA HIS A 118 7.85 -7.55 9.30
C HIS A 118 6.77 -8.16 10.21
N ARG A 119 6.92 -8.02 11.54
CA ARG A 119 5.93 -8.52 12.52
C ARG A 119 4.70 -7.63 12.59
N TYR A 120 4.88 -6.32 12.53
CA TYR A 120 3.86 -5.30 12.66
C TYR A 120 4.10 -4.15 11.66
N PRO A 121 3.67 -4.31 10.39
CA PRO A 121 3.84 -3.30 9.36
C PRO A 121 3.33 -1.88 9.70
N PRO A 122 2.24 -1.69 10.50
CA PRO A 122 1.82 -0.34 10.89
C PRO A 122 2.86 0.45 11.69
N VAL A 123 3.95 -0.17 12.16
CA VAL A 123 5.04 0.52 12.86
C VAL A 123 5.60 1.70 12.05
N LEU A 124 5.64 1.58 10.71
CA LEU A 124 6.10 2.66 9.83
C LEU A 124 5.12 3.84 9.76
N ALA A 125 3.85 3.62 10.12
CA ALA A 125 2.84 4.67 10.15
C ALA A 125 2.74 5.35 11.53
N LEU A 126 3.44 4.83 12.55
CA LEU A 126 3.45 5.44 13.88
C LEU A 126 4.18 6.78 13.83
N ASP A 127 3.48 7.80 14.31
CA ASP A 127 4.08 9.09 14.62
C ASP A 127 4.73 8.97 15.99
N VAL A 128 6.05 8.71 16.00
CA VAL A 128 6.82 8.51 17.23
C VAL A 128 6.90 9.82 18.02
N GLU A 129 6.88 10.97 17.33
CA GLU A 129 6.94 12.29 17.97
C GLU A 129 5.67 12.58 18.80
N LYS A 130 4.48 12.20 18.30
CA LYS A 130 3.20 12.47 19.00
C LYS A 130 2.92 11.60 20.23
N ARG A 131 3.74 10.58 20.51
CA ARG A 131 3.52 9.65 21.64
C ARG A 131 4.50 9.85 22.79
N ILE A 132 5.51 10.69 22.62
CA ILE A 132 6.56 10.96 23.62
C ILE A 132 6.43 12.39 24.19
N SER A 133 5.55 13.23 23.62
CA SER A 133 5.10 14.51 24.20
C SER A 133 3.94 14.33 25.17
#